data_AF-A0A520JCQ4-F1
#
_entry.id   AF-A0A520JCQ4-F1
#
_cell.length_a   1.000
_cell.length_b   1.000
_cell.length_c   1.000
_cell.angle_alpha   90.00
_cell.angle_beta   90.00
_cell.angle_gamma   90.00
#
_symmetry.space_group_name_H-M   'P 1'
#
loop_
_entity.id
_entity.type
_entity.pdbx_description
1 polymer ?
#
loop_
_entity_poly.entity_id
_entity_poly.type
_entity_poly.pdbx_seq_one_letter_code
_entity_poly.pdbx_strand_id
1 'polypeptide(L)'
;MHASAALGRISPSPTLAITSRVLELKRAGVDVIGLGAGEPDFDTPDFVKEAAIQAIRDGKTKYTNVDGTIELKQAIVAKFARDNNLTYTTDQISVNVGGKHTLFNAMVATIDPGDEVVIPAPYWVSYPDVVQFAGG
;
A
#
# COMPACT_ATOMS: atom_id res chain seq x y z
N MET A 1 -18.56 23.32 7.27
CA MET A 1 -17.40 22.75 6.56
C MET A 1 -17.95 21.82 5.49
N HIS A 2 -17.56 21.97 4.22
CA HIS A 2 -18.02 21.14 3.11
C HIS A 2 -16.84 20.27 2.64
N ALA A 3 -17.05 18.97 2.49
CA ALA A 3 -16.03 18.03 1.99
C ALA A 3 -15.81 18.18 0.48
N SER A 4 -14.64 17.83 -0.04
CA SER A 4 -14.43 17.86 -1.50
C SER A 4 -15.29 16.81 -2.21
N ALA A 5 -15.60 17.05 -3.49
CA ALA A 5 -16.35 16.10 -4.30
C ALA A 5 -15.66 14.73 -4.41
N ALA A 6 -14.33 14.68 -4.35
CA ALA A 6 -13.55 13.44 -4.36
C ALA A 6 -13.88 12.52 -3.16
N LEU A 7 -14.09 13.09 -1.98
CA LEU A 7 -14.48 12.30 -0.81
C LEU A 7 -15.89 11.73 -0.95
N GLY A 8 -16.78 12.45 -1.64
CA GLY A 8 -18.15 11.98 -1.91
C GLY A 8 -18.25 10.85 -2.93
N ARG A 9 -17.17 10.54 -3.66
CA ARG A 9 -17.15 9.46 -4.67
C ARG A 9 -16.75 8.10 -4.10
N ILE A 10 -16.03 8.05 -2.98
CA ILE A 10 -15.49 6.80 -2.43
C ILE A 10 -16.37 6.23 -1.30
N SER A 11 -16.28 4.91 -1.08
CA SER A 11 -17.04 4.24 -0.02
C SER A 11 -16.17 3.84 1.18
N PRO A 12 -16.75 3.73 2.40
CA PRO A 12 -16.05 3.13 3.52
C PRO A 12 -15.63 1.68 3.24
N SER A 13 -14.40 1.32 3.63
CA SER A 13 -13.86 -0.03 3.36
C SER A 13 -14.62 -1.13 4.14
N PRO A 14 -15.23 -2.12 3.47
CA PRO A 14 -15.93 -3.20 4.14
C PRO A 14 -14.97 -4.13 4.92
N THR A 15 -13.73 -4.26 4.46
CA THR A 15 -12.69 -5.07 5.13
C THR A 15 -12.34 -4.49 6.51
N LEU A 16 -12.18 -3.16 6.61
CA LEU A 16 -11.93 -2.50 7.89
C LEU A 16 -13.12 -2.60 8.84
N ALA A 17 -14.35 -2.53 8.32
CA ALA A 17 -15.56 -2.71 9.12
C ALA A 17 -15.61 -4.09 9.79
N ILE A 18 -15.32 -5.16 9.05
CA ILE A 18 -15.28 -6.53 9.58
C ILE A 18 -14.15 -6.71 10.60
N THR A 19 -12.92 -6.25 10.29
CA THR A 19 -11.80 -6.34 11.22
C THR A 19 -12.09 -5.62 12.53
N SER A 20 -12.69 -4.42 12.45
CA SER A 20 -13.08 -3.64 13.64
C SER A 20 -14.10 -4.39 14.49
N ARG A 21 -15.12 -5.00 13.84
CA ARG A 21 -16.14 -5.78 14.53
C ARG A 21 -15.57 -7.02 15.23
N VAL A 22 -14.64 -7.73 14.59
CA VAL A 22 -13.96 -8.88 15.22
C VAL A 22 -13.19 -8.45 16.46
N LEU A 23 -12.47 -7.32 16.39
CA LEU A 23 -11.73 -6.78 17.54
C LEU A 23 -12.66 -6.36 18.69
N GLU A 24 -13.81 -5.76 18.39
CA GLU A 24 -14.84 -5.44 19.39
C GLU A 24 -15.37 -6.68 20.11
N LEU A 25 -15.70 -7.73 19.35
CA LEU A 25 -16.22 -8.98 19.90
C LEU A 25 -15.18 -9.68 20.79
N LYS A 26 -13.91 -9.72 20.37
CA LYS A 26 -12.81 -10.23 21.19
C LYS A 26 -12.67 -9.45 22.51
N ARG A 27 -12.75 -8.11 22.46
CA ARG A 27 -12.70 -7.26 23.67
C ARG A 27 -13.89 -7.49 24.60
N ALA A 28 -15.05 -7.85 24.05
CA ALA A 28 -16.22 -8.23 24.81
C ALA A 28 -16.17 -9.67 25.36
N GLY A 29 -15.08 -10.40 25.16
CA GLY A 29 -14.90 -11.77 25.64
C GLY A 29 -15.61 -12.83 24.80
N VAL A 30 -16.09 -12.48 23.60
CA VAL A 30 -16.71 -13.44 22.67
C VAL A 30 -15.61 -14.23 21.97
N ASP A 31 -15.73 -15.55 21.98
CA ASP A 31 -14.87 -16.44 21.21
C ASP A 31 -15.23 -16.36 19.72
N VAL A 32 -14.39 -15.68 18.95
CA VAL A 32 -14.61 -15.40 17.52
C VAL A 32 -13.33 -15.63 16.72
N ILE A 33 -13.47 -16.38 15.62
CA ILE A 33 -12.40 -16.61 14.65
C ILE A 33 -12.52 -15.57 13.54
N GLY A 34 -11.54 -14.67 13.45
CA GLY A 34 -11.47 -13.66 12.39
C GLY A 34 -10.69 -14.16 11.20
N LEU A 35 -11.37 -14.42 10.08
CA LEU A 35 -10.76 -14.85 8.81
C LEU A 35 -10.72 -13.73 7.74
N GLY A 36 -10.94 -12.48 8.17
CA GLY A 36 -11.01 -11.32 7.27
C GLY A 36 -9.74 -10.45 7.22
N ALA A 37 -8.75 -10.73 8.07
CA ALA A 37 -7.49 -9.99 8.06
C ALA A 37 -6.65 -10.40 6.84
N GLY A 38 -6.10 -9.42 6.13
CA GLY A 38 -5.25 -9.63 4.96
C GLY A 38 -3.75 -9.51 5.24
N GLU A 39 -3.36 -9.48 6.51
CA GLU A 39 -1.95 -9.44 6.94
C GLU A 39 -1.50 -10.80 7.48
N PRO A 40 -0.23 -11.19 7.27
CA PRO A 40 0.30 -12.44 7.82
C PRO A 40 0.26 -12.44 9.36
N ASP A 41 0.16 -13.63 9.94
CA ASP A 41 0.25 -13.88 11.38
C ASP A 41 1.70 -13.96 11.89
N PHE A 42 2.65 -14.23 11.01
CA PHE A 42 4.07 -14.21 11.34
C PHE A 42 4.59 -12.78 11.56
N ASP A 43 5.52 -12.65 12.51
CA ASP A 43 6.21 -11.40 12.77
C ASP A 43 7.23 -11.09 11.65
N THR A 44 7.66 -9.83 11.60
CA THR A 44 8.76 -9.39 10.72
C THR A 44 10.03 -10.19 11.02
N PRO A 45 10.74 -10.73 10.01
CA PRO A 45 11.96 -11.50 10.23
C PRO A 45 13.04 -10.71 10.98
N ASP A 46 13.78 -11.36 11.88
CA ASP A 46 14.71 -10.67 12.79
C ASP A 46 15.80 -9.88 12.07
N PHE A 47 16.33 -10.39 10.95
CA PHE A 47 17.33 -9.65 10.17
C PHE A 47 16.79 -8.32 9.60
N VAL A 48 15.47 -8.21 9.37
CA VAL A 48 14.82 -6.96 8.94
C VAL A 48 14.68 -6.01 10.13
N LYS A 49 14.27 -6.53 11.29
CA LYS A 49 14.18 -5.75 12.54
C LYS A 49 15.55 -5.18 12.92
N GLU A 50 16.60 -5.99 12.91
CA GLU A 50 17.96 -5.57 13.24
C GLU A 50 18.49 -4.52 12.25
N ALA A 51 18.22 -4.66 10.96
CA ALA A 51 18.59 -3.64 9.98
C ALA A 51 17.88 -2.29 10.24
N ALA A 52 16.61 -2.31 10.64
CA ALA A 52 15.87 -1.10 11.00
C ALA A 52 16.40 -0.47 12.30
N ILE A 53 16.69 -1.28 13.33
CA ILE A 53 17.32 -0.82 14.58
C ILE A 53 18.68 -0.18 14.30
N GLN A 54 19.48 -0.80 13.44
CA GLN A 54 20.78 -0.26 13.06
C GLN A 54 20.63 1.07 12.30
N ALA A 55 19.68 1.19 11.38
CA ALA A 55 19.42 2.45 10.70
C ALA A 55 19.04 3.59 11.67
N ILE A 56 18.30 3.28 12.74
CA ILE A 56 18.01 4.24 13.82
C ILE A 56 19.31 4.64 14.55
N ARG A 57 20.13 3.66 14.96
CA ARG A 57 21.40 3.90 15.65
C ARG A 57 22.40 4.69 14.81
N ASP A 58 22.43 4.46 13.51
CA ASP A 58 23.26 5.18 12.53
C ASP A 58 22.72 6.58 12.20
N GLY A 59 21.58 6.97 12.76
CA GLY A 59 20.99 8.29 12.54
C GLY A 59 20.38 8.49 11.15
N LYS A 60 20.00 7.42 10.43
CA LYS A 60 19.30 7.47 9.12
C LYS A 60 17.85 7.94 9.28
N THR A 61 17.68 9.18 9.72
CA THR A 61 16.41 9.78 10.17
C THR A 61 16.07 11.09 9.45
N LYS A 62 16.83 11.44 8.42
CA LYS A 62 16.62 12.64 7.61
C LYS A 62 15.85 12.30 6.34
N TYR A 63 15.44 13.32 5.59
CA TYR A 63 14.79 13.13 4.31
C TYR A 63 15.61 12.22 3.39
N THR A 64 14.92 11.27 2.77
CA THR A 64 15.43 10.54 1.62
C THR A 64 15.10 11.30 0.35
N ASN A 65 15.60 10.84 -0.80
CA ASN A 65 15.03 11.26 -2.08
C ASN A 65 13.55 10.88 -2.14
N VAL A 66 12.78 11.65 -2.92
CA VAL A 66 11.31 11.49 -3.04
C VAL A 66 10.94 10.11 -3.56
N ASP A 67 11.74 9.54 -4.47
CA ASP A 67 11.55 8.24 -5.11
C ASP A 67 12.28 7.09 -4.38
N GLY A 68 12.90 7.36 -3.23
CA GLY A 68 13.56 6.37 -2.38
C GLY A 68 15.09 6.44 -2.38
N THR A 69 15.71 5.71 -1.45
CA THR A 69 17.17 5.63 -1.35
C THR A 69 17.75 4.84 -2.51
N ILE A 70 18.97 5.20 -2.94
CA ILE A 70 19.61 4.55 -4.09
C ILE A 70 19.84 3.05 -3.85
N GLU A 71 20.19 2.67 -2.62
CA GLU A 71 20.47 1.29 -2.24
C GLU A 71 19.21 0.41 -2.34
N LEU A 72 18.06 0.94 -1.90
CA LEU A 72 16.79 0.22 -2.01
C LEU A 72 16.35 0.09 -3.46
N LYS A 73 16.50 1.14 -4.27
CA LYS A 73 16.17 1.11 -5.70
C LYS A 73 17.02 0.08 -6.44
N GLN A 74 18.33 0.02 -6.18
CA GLN A 74 19.22 -1.01 -6.74
C GLN A 74 18.81 -2.43 -6.33
N ALA A 75 18.43 -2.64 -5.07
CA ALA A 75 17.94 -3.92 -4.59
C ALA A 75 16.63 -4.34 -5.29
N ILE A 76 15.72 -3.40 -5.54
CA ILE A 76 14.48 -3.64 -6.29
C ILE A 76 14.78 -4.00 -7.76
N VAL A 77 15.69 -3.29 -8.42
CA VAL A 77 16.14 -3.63 -9.78
C VAL A 77 16.67 -5.07 -9.84
N ALA A 78 17.57 -5.42 -8.91
CA ALA A 78 18.12 -6.78 -8.85
C ALA A 78 17.04 -7.84 -8.57
N LYS A 79 16.05 -7.52 -7.73
CA LYS A 79 14.91 -8.38 -7.42
C LYS A 79 14.02 -8.62 -8.66
N PHE A 80 13.74 -7.59 -9.44
CA PHE A 80 12.96 -7.73 -10.68
C PHE A 80 13.69 -8.58 -11.73
N ALA A 81 15.00 -8.40 -11.89
CA ALA A 81 15.78 -9.24 -12.79
C ALA A 81 15.78 -10.71 -12.34
N ARG A 82 16.05 -10.96 -11.04
CA ARG A 82 16.16 -12.31 -10.48
C ARG A 82 14.84 -13.08 -10.47
N ASP A 83 13.76 -12.45 -10.00
CA ASP A 83 12.52 -13.17 -9.70
C ASP A 83 11.48 -13.05 -10.81
N ASN A 84 11.59 -12.02 -11.66
CA ASN A 84 10.57 -11.68 -12.65
C ASN A 84 11.12 -11.64 -14.09
N ASN A 85 12.44 -11.80 -14.28
CA ASN A 85 13.10 -11.66 -15.59
C ASN A 85 12.82 -10.31 -16.26
N LEU A 86 12.75 -9.24 -15.45
CA LEU A 86 12.51 -7.88 -15.90
C LEU A 86 13.76 -7.01 -15.67
N THR A 87 14.16 -6.28 -16.71
CA THR A 87 15.30 -5.35 -16.65
C THR A 87 14.79 -3.92 -16.49
N TYR A 88 15.20 -3.27 -15.40
CA TYR A 88 14.91 -1.87 -15.12
C TYR A 88 16.18 -1.11 -14.76
N THR A 89 16.17 0.20 -14.95
CA THR A 89 17.15 1.12 -14.39
C THR A 89 16.62 1.76 -13.11
N THR A 90 17.48 2.37 -12.30
CA THR A 90 17.05 2.98 -11.03
C THR A 90 16.07 4.13 -11.24
N ASP A 91 16.17 4.90 -12.31
CA ASP A 91 15.22 5.97 -12.67
C ASP A 91 13.82 5.46 -13.07
N GLN A 92 13.68 4.15 -13.31
CA GLN A 92 12.39 3.48 -13.54
C GLN A 92 11.77 2.88 -12.27
N ILE A 93 12.39 3.09 -11.09
CA ILE A 93 11.91 2.59 -9.79
C ILE A 93 11.56 3.75 -8.87
N SER A 94 10.41 3.65 -8.19
CA SER A 94 10.02 4.55 -7.11
C SER A 94 9.56 3.76 -5.89
N VAL A 95 10.02 4.18 -4.71
CA VAL A 95 9.66 3.59 -3.41
C VAL A 95 8.59 4.44 -2.76
N ASN A 96 7.43 3.85 -2.48
CA ASN A 96 6.28 4.53 -1.87
C ASN A 96 5.91 3.91 -0.52
N VAL A 97 4.95 4.54 0.16
CA VAL A 97 4.40 4.09 1.45
C VAL A 97 3.42 2.92 1.22
N GLY A 98 3.99 1.75 0.96
CA GLY A 98 3.26 0.53 0.63
C GLY A 98 2.71 0.51 -0.80
N GLY A 99 2.31 -0.69 -1.26
CA GLY A 99 1.81 -0.89 -2.63
C GLY A 99 0.55 -0.07 -2.95
N LYS A 100 -0.29 0.22 -1.94
CA LYS A 100 -1.48 1.06 -2.11
C LYS A 100 -1.13 2.48 -2.55
N HIS A 101 -0.08 3.08 -1.98
CA HIS A 101 0.37 4.42 -2.35
C HIS A 101 0.97 4.43 -3.77
N THR A 102 1.70 3.38 -4.17
CA THR A 102 2.17 3.22 -5.56
C THR A 102 1.01 3.23 -6.54
N LEU A 103 -0.06 2.45 -6.27
CA LEU A 103 -1.25 2.42 -7.12
C LEU A 103 -1.96 3.77 -7.12
N PHE A 104 -2.14 4.40 -5.95
CA PHE A 104 -2.74 5.72 -5.86
C PHE A 104 -2.00 6.75 -6.71
N ASN A 105 -0.68 6.84 -6.58
CA ASN A 105 0.15 7.76 -7.36
C ASN A 105 0.07 7.49 -8.86
N ALA A 106 0.06 6.21 -9.27
CA ALA A 106 -0.10 5.87 -10.67
C ALA A 106 -1.45 6.39 -11.21
N MET A 107 -2.55 6.12 -10.51
CA MET A 107 -3.89 6.52 -10.95
C MET A 107 -4.06 8.05 -10.99
N VAL A 108 -3.71 8.76 -9.92
CA VAL A 108 -3.86 10.23 -9.89
C VAL A 108 -2.89 10.97 -10.81
N ALA A 109 -1.82 10.31 -11.28
CA ALA A 109 -0.90 10.88 -12.25
C ALA A 109 -1.35 10.67 -13.70
N THR A 110 -2.30 9.77 -13.97
CA THR A 110 -2.66 9.37 -15.34
C THR A 110 -4.14 9.45 -15.68
N ILE A 111 -5.04 9.58 -14.70
CA ILE A 111 -6.49 9.63 -14.90
C ILE A 111 -6.98 11.07 -14.85
N ASP A 112 -7.69 11.50 -15.90
CA ASP A 112 -8.50 12.71 -15.92
C ASP A 112 -9.98 12.40 -15.66
N PRO A 113 -10.79 13.40 -15.27
CA PRO A 113 -12.22 13.20 -15.06
C PRO A 113 -12.95 12.65 -16.30
N GLY A 114 -13.62 11.51 -16.14
CA GLY A 114 -14.34 10.82 -17.20
C GLY A 114 -13.54 9.74 -17.95
N ASP A 115 -12.27 9.54 -17.63
CA ASP A 115 -11.50 8.39 -18.13
C ASP A 115 -12.03 7.07 -17.55
N GLU A 116 -11.96 5.99 -18.32
CA GLU A 116 -12.42 4.67 -17.88
C GLU A 116 -11.24 3.76 -17.51
N VAL A 117 -11.39 3.03 -16.40
CA VAL A 117 -10.41 2.02 -15.95
C VAL A 117 -11.06 0.65 -15.87
N VAL A 118 -10.48 -0.32 -16.59
CA VAL A 118 -10.95 -1.72 -16.58
C VAL A 118 -10.45 -2.43 -15.30
N ILE A 119 -11.38 -2.90 -14.47
CA ILE A 119 -11.08 -3.63 -13.23
C ILE A 119 -11.74 -5.02 -13.29
N PRO A 120 -10.97 -6.11 -13.50
CA PRO A 120 -11.51 -7.48 -13.49
C PRO A 120 -12.08 -7.87 -12.12
N ALA A 121 -13.25 -8.51 -12.12
CA ALA A 121 -13.89 -9.01 -10.90
C ALA A 121 -13.60 -10.52 -10.67
N PRO A 122 -13.47 -10.98 -9.40
CA PRO A 122 -13.51 -10.20 -8.16
C PRO A 122 -12.23 -9.37 -7.96
N TYR A 123 -12.36 -8.15 -7.44
CA TYR A 123 -11.26 -7.20 -7.31
C TYR A 123 -10.89 -6.89 -5.86
N TRP A 124 -9.68 -6.35 -5.67
CA TRP A 124 -9.31 -5.75 -4.40
C TRP A 124 -10.09 -4.45 -4.19
N VAL A 125 -10.69 -4.31 -3.00
CA VAL A 125 -11.67 -3.26 -2.68
C VAL A 125 -11.19 -1.84 -2.96
N SER A 126 -9.88 -1.58 -2.88
CA SER A 126 -9.34 -0.24 -3.09
C SER A 126 -9.17 0.15 -4.57
N TYR A 127 -9.21 -0.79 -5.53
CA TYR A 127 -9.07 -0.41 -6.95
C TYR A 127 -10.15 0.57 -7.43
N PRO A 128 -11.46 0.29 -7.29
CA PRO A 128 -12.49 1.22 -7.76
C PRO A 128 -12.49 2.54 -6.96
N ASP A 129 -12.20 2.51 -5.65
CA ASP A 129 -12.18 3.74 -4.83
C ASP A 129 -11.07 4.70 -5.27
N VAL A 130 -9.88 4.20 -5.63
CA VAL A 130 -8.77 5.05 -6.09
C VAL A 130 -9.07 5.67 -7.45
N VAL A 131 -9.69 4.90 -8.34
CA VAL A 131 -10.15 5.32 -9.68
C VAL A 131 -11.21 6.42 -9.54
N GLN A 132 -12.28 6.14 -8.79
CA GLN A 132 -13.32 7.12 -8.45
C GLN A 132 -12.77 8.37 -7.76
N PHE A 133 -11.76 8.23 -6.88
CA PHE A 133 -11.11 9.38 -6.26
C PHE A 133 -10.49 10.32 -7.31
N ALA A 134 -9.77 9.77 -8.29
CA ALA A 134 -9.14 10.52 -9.38
C ALA A 134 -10.17 11.16 -10.34
N GLY A 135 -11.38 10.61 -10.41
CA GLY A 135 -12.51 11.21 -11.14
C GLY A 135 -12.82 10.56 -12.49
N GLY A 136 -12.10 9.49 -12.83
CA GLY A 136 -12.53 8.51 -13.83
C GLY A 136 -13.17 7.34 -13.13
#